data_AF-A0A9E4PHU9-F1
#
_entry.id   AF-A0A9E4PHU9-F1
#
_cell.length_a   1.000
_cell.length_b   1.000
_cell.length_c   1.000
_cell.angle_alpha   90.00
_cell.angle_beta   90.00
_cell.angle_gamma   90.00
#
_symmetry.space_group_name_H-M   'P 1'
#
loop_
_entity.id
_entity.type
_entity.pdbx_description
1 polymer ?
#
loop_
_entity_poly.entity_id
_entity_poly.type
_entity_poly.pdbx_seq_one_letter_code
_entity_poly.pdbx_strand_id
1 'polypeptide(L)' 'MAREAIIREVSRYELHGVAYFRLLVSYDKEPNAVREVRICHDSIYGEPADGDRIFVDAIMNVVTEVRKQD' A
#
# COMPACT_ATOMS: atom_id res chain seq x y z
N MET A 1 -14.99 -0.97 0.04
CA MET A 1 -14.73 0.17 0.95
C MET A 1 -13.24 0.18 1.24
N ALA A 2 -12.62 1.35 1.13
CA ALA A 2 -11.21 1.53 1.48
C ALA A 2 -10.97 1.13 2.94
N ARG A 3 -9.80 0.54 3.20
CA ARG A 3 -9.34 0.19 4.54
C ARG A 3 -8.21 1.12 4.96
N GLU A 4 -8.30 1.66 6.16
CA GLU A 4 -7.24 2.47 6.78
C GLU A 4 -6.08 1.58 7.23
N ALA A 5 -4.86 2.02 6.93
CA ALA A 5 -3.64 1.34 7.31
C ALA A 5 -2.47 2.32 7.50
N ILE A 6 -1.41 1.84 8.16
CA ILE A 6 -0.11 2.51 8.28
C ILE A 6 0.94 1.69 7.53
N ILE A 7 1.75 2.35 6.71
CA ILE A 7 2.92 1.74 6.07
C ILE A 7 4.00 1.50 7.14
N ARG A 8 4.57 0.28 7.13
CA ARG A 8 5.67 -0.18 8.00
C ARG A 8 6.99 -0.36 7.26
N GLU A 9 6.91 -0.56 5.95
CA GLU A 9 8.08 -0.74 5.09
C GLU A 9 7.66 -0.45 3.65
N VAL A 10 8.58 0.12 2.87
CA VAL A 10 8.43 0.35 1.44
C VAL A 10 9.63 -0.25 0.72
N SER A 11 9.36 -1.09 -0.27
CA SER A 11 10.37 -1.55 -1.22
C SER A 11 9.89 -1.28 -2.64
N ARG A 12 10.73 -0.63 -3.44
CA ARG A 12 10.49 -0.48 -4.88
C ARG A 12 11.06 -1.68 -5.61
N TYR A 13 10.33 -2.18 -6.60
CA TYR A 13 10.81 -3.23 -7.49
C TYR A 13 10.30 -3.00 -8.91
N GLU A 14 10.92 -3.68 -9.87
CA GLU A 14 10.51 -3.66 -11.26
C GLU A 14 10.06 -5.05 -11.70
N LEU A 15 8.98 -5.10 -12.48
CA LEU A 15 8.49 -6.31 -13.10
C LEU A 15 8.19 -6.02 -14.56
N HIS A 16 8.96 -6.63 -15.47
CA HIS A 16 8.84 -6.42 -16.93
C HIS A 16 8.92 -4.95 -17.36
N GLY A 17 9.84 -4.17 -16.78
CA GLY A 17 9.99 -2.73 -17.11
C GLY A 17 8.97 -1.81 -16.44
N VAL A 18 8.04 -2.35 -15.64
CA VAL A 18 7.03 -1.56 -14.92
C VAL A 18 7.41 -1.47 -13.45
N ALA A 19 7.38 -0.25 -12.90
CA ALA A 19 7.70 0.01 -11.50
C ALA A 19 6.51 -0.31 -10.59
N TYR A 20 6.80 -0.97 -9.49
CA TYR A 20 5.85 -1.32 -8.43
C TYR A 20 6.41 -0.96 -7.06
N PHE A 21 5.49 -0.84 -6.12
CA PHE A 21 5.80 -0.81 -4.69
C PHE A 21 5.31 -2.09 -4.04
N ARG A 22 6.18 -2.68 -3.21
CA ARG A 22 5.83 -3.64 -2.19
C ARG A 22 5.77 -2.89 -0.86
N LEU A 23 4.62 -2.89 -0.23
CA LEU A 23 4.37 -2.27 1.05
C LEU A 23 4.13 -3.34 2.10
N LEU A 24 4.71 -3.17 3.28
CA LEU A 24 4.22 -3.85 4.48
C LEU A 24 3.32 -2.88 5.22
N VAL A 25 2.09 -3.29 5.52
CA VAL A 25 1.08 -2.42 6.14
C VAL A 25 0.46 -3.07 7.36
N SER A 26 0.12 -2.23 8.35
CA SER A 26 -0.73 -2.61 9.48
C SER A 26 -2.08 -1.92 9.34
N TYR A 27 -3.16 -2.70 9.21
CA TYR A 27 -4.52 -2.14 9.14
C TYR A 27 -5.01 -1.75 10.52
N ASP A 28 -5.83 -0.71 10.62
CA ASP A 28 -6.30 -0.15 11.90
C ASP A 28 -7.06 -1.16 12.77
N LYS A 29 -7.78 -2.10 12.14
CA LYS A 29 -8.50 -3.17 12.86
C LYS A 29 -7.59 -4.32 13.32
N GLU A 30 -6.37 -4.41 12.78
CA GLU A 30 -5.38 -5.45 13.07
C GLU A 30 -3.97 -4.83 13.20
N PRO A 31 -3.74 -3.90 14.15
CA PRO A 31 -2.53 -3.06 14.16
C PRO A 31 -1.24 -3.84 14.44
N ASN A 32 -1.36 -5.02 15.06
CA ASN A 32 -0.24 -5.93 15.34
C ASN A 32 0.04 -6.89 14.19
N ALA A 33 -0.84 -6.97 13.20
CA ALA A 33 -0.63 -7.78 12.00
C ALA A 33 0.07 -6.94 10.93
N VAL A 34 1.01 -7.56 10.23
CA VAL A 34 1.63 -6.98 9.04
C VAL A 34 1.14 -7.76 7.83
N ARG A 35 0.68 -7.03 6.81
CA ARG A 35 0.21 -7.58 5.54
C ARG A 35 1.03 -6.99 4.41
N GLU A 36 1.30 -7.81 3.39
CA GLU A 36 1.94 -7.33 2.17
C GLU A 36 0.90 -6.78 1.20
N VAL A 37 1.18 -5.61 0.64
CA VAL A 37 0.43 -4.99 -0.45
C VAL A 37 1.40 -4.77 -1.61
N ARG A 38 0.99 -5.15 -2.82
CA ARG A 38 1.72 -4.84 -4.05
C ARG A 38 0.87 -3.95 -4.91
N ILE A 39 1.46 -2.88 -5.42
CA ILE A 39 0.72 -1.89 -6.19
C ILE A 39 1.61 -1.29 -7.28
N CYS A 40 1.04 -1.04 -8.46
CA CYS A 40 1.76 -0.36 -9.52
C CYS A 40 2.05 1.09 -9.09
N HIS A 41 3.18 1.65 -9.53
CA HIS A 41 3.51 3.04 -9.22
C HIS A 41 2.45 4.05 -9.71
N ASP A 42 1.70 3.72 -10.77
CA ASP A 42 0.61 4.55 -11.30
C ASP A 42 -0.67 4.52 -10.43
N SER A 43 -0.76 3.58 -9.49
CA SER A 43 -1.95 3.34 -8.66
C SER A 43 -1.71 3.68 -7.19
N ILE A 44 -0.67 4.46 -6.90
CA ILE A 44 -0.33 4.99 -5.58
C ILE A 44 0.18 6.43 -5.72
N TYR A 45 0.10 7.21 -4.65
CA TYR A 45 0.72 8.53 -4.58
C TYR A 45 2.25 8.46 -4.72
N GLY A 46 2.89 9.56 -5.13
CA GLY A 46 4.23 9.53 -5.74
C GLY A 46 5.39 9.02 -4.87
N GLU A 47 5.38 9.32 -3.56
CA GLU A 47 6.50 8.99 -2.67
C GLU A 47 5.98 8.35 -1.37
N PRO A 48 5.58 7.07 -1.39
CA PRO A 48 5.17 6.36 -0.19
C PRO A 48 6.37 6.15 0.74
N ALA A 49 6.17 6.38 2.03
CA ALA A 49 7.19 6.23 3.06
C ALA A 49 6.68 5.44 4.28
N ASP A 50 7.60 4.88 5.06
CA ASP A 50 7.28 4.31 6.38
C ASP A 50 6.60 5.36 7.27
N GLY A 51 5.59 4.93 8.04
CA GLY A 51 4.79 5.78 8.91
C GLY A 51 3.64 6.52 8.21
N ASP A 52 3.56 6.51 6.88
CA ASP A 52 2.44 7.11 6.17
C ASP A 52 1.12 6.40 6.51
N ARG A 53 0.09 7.21 6.78
CA ARG A 53 -1.30 6.76 6.89
C ARG A 53 -1.92 6.73 5.50
N ILE A 54 -2.60 5.63 5.17
CA ILE A 54 -3.11 5.39 3.83
C ILE A 54 -4.50 4.76 3.86
N PHE A 55 -5.23 4.99 2.78
CA PHE A 55 -6.42 4.24 2.40
C PHE A 55 -6.03 3.20 1.34
N VAL A 56 -6.36 1.94 1.60
CA VAL A 56 -6.15 0.81 0.67
C VAL A 56 -7.49 0.36 0.10
N ASP A 57 -7.66 0.56 -1.21
CA ASP A 57 -8.83 0.11 -1.96
C ASP A 57 -8.53 -1.24 -2.65
N ALA A 58 -9.48 -2.16 -2.56
CA ALA A 58 -9.34 -3.51 -3.11
C ALA A 58 -10.65 -4.07 -3.66
N ILE A 59 -10.54 -4.83 -4.76
CA ILE A 59 -11.63 -5.58 -5.38
C ILE A 59 -11.25 -7.05 -5.36
N MET A 60 -12.09 -7.91 -4.77
CA MET A 60 -11.83 -9.36 -4.64
C MET A 60 -10.43 -9.68 -4.07
N ASN A 61 -10.01 -8.94 -3.04
CA ASN A 61 -8.70 -9.03 -2.40
C ASN A 61 -7.49 -8.60 -3.26
N VAL A 62 -7.72 -8.05 -4.46
CA VAL A 62 -6.69 -7.41 -5.28
C VAL A 62 -6.68 -5.92 -4.96
N VAL A 63 -5.53 -5.39 -4.54
CA VAL A 63 -5.37 -3.95 -4.29
C VAL A 63 -5.38 -3.22 -5.62
N THR A 64 -6.23 -2.21 -5.74
CA THR A 64 -6.44 -1.45 -6.97
C THR A 64 -5.95 -0.01 -6.85
N GLU A 65 -5.94 0.55 -5.65
CA GLU A 65 -5.49 1.92 -5.41
C GLU A 65 -4.99 2.08 -3.96
N VAL A 66 -3.97 2.91 -3.78
CA VAL A 66 -3.49 3.36 -2.48
C VAL A 66 -3.41 4.88 -2.45
N ARG A 67 -4.14 5.50 -1.52
CA ARG A 67 -4.16 6.96 -1.35
C ARG A 67 -3.60 7.35 0.00
N LYS A 68 -2.84 8.46 0.06
CA LYS A 68 -2.37 9.03 1.33
C LYS A 68 -3.55 9.65 2.08
N GLN A 69 -3.60 9.46 3.39
CA GLN A 69 -4.51 10.16 4.28
C GLN A 69 -3.87 11.48 4.69
N ASP A 70 -4.60 12.59 4.54
CA ASP A 70 -4.16 13.94 4.93
C ASP A 70 -3.88 14.06 6.44
#